data_AF-A0A847YFD5-F1
#
_entry.id   AF-A0A847YFD5-F1
#
_cell.length_a   1.000
_cell.length_b   1.000
_cell.length_c   1.000
_cell.angle_alpha   90.00
_cell.angle_beta   90.00
_cell.angle_gamma   90.00
#
_symmetry.space_group_name_H-M   'P 1'
#
loop_
_entity.id
_entity.type
_entity.pdbx_description
1 polymer ?
#
loop_
_entity_poly.entity_id
_entity_poly.type
_entity_poly.pdbx_seq_one_letter_code
_entity_poly.pdbx_strand_id
1 'polypeptide(L)'
;MARSKNREAQRGVRRSGWIMKGALFAVGAVTVSGLLFLTSFLPKFSWGGTGEKPLTYQVVRGEFVSEVLERGDVESASNVEIRCEVESQGTGVMILRIVPEGTYVQPGDFLVELDSSSLRDRWTQQQITVANARADLIQAQNVLDTALIAKQEYLEGQYRQELLAIQIENFVAQENQRRAEDYLKYSQSLAQKGYITQAQLEADRFALERAQKDVESARTKLDVLERFTKPKMLKQLDADIQTAQAKLEAQQYALSLEEQELKEIEDQIAKCTITAPEAGQVVYANQVGVRGQTDVIIQEGVRVRERQTIIRLPDPKRMRVKAKVNESKIGLVSVGLPAWVQVDALAGQVFDGEVVDVAEYPLPTSFFNSNVKDYEVIVRIDNPTEQLRAGLTAQVRIVSHREPDVLQVPVQAVFEHMRKFYCIVWQDGTMKPVEVELGPSNEKFVIVRKGLEEKQEVVLNAAAHREQVGMAEEKLTVQASSSGEPVLSGGNKPDGGGAAGPAGEPQAARGSGRPAGTETAPAGPGMGPPRGSGEPGAGGPPGAGMGPPGAGMGAPGGLDPAMIVDRIFDRTDADKNGKIDAAEIPEDRKEQMLQNDADGDGAISKEEMR
;
A
#
# COMPACT_ATOMS: atom_id res chain seq x y z
N MET A 1 0.93 20.09 79.72
CA MET A 1 0.70 20.63 81.07
C MET A 1 1.76 21.69 81.32
N ALA A 2 1.39 22.96 81.17
CA ALA A 2 1.00 23.85 82.28
C ALA A 2 2.23 24.49 82.93
N ARG A 3 2.39 25.81 82.69
CA ARG A 3 2.35 26.88 83.72
C ARG A 3 3.66 27.00 84.53
N SER A 4 4.15 28.15 84.96
CA SER A 4 3.84 29.57 84.81
C SER A 4 4.78 30.29 85.79
N LYS A 5 5.19 31.51 85.46
CA LYS A 5 5.31 32.68 86.37
C LYS A 5 5.95 32.50 87.77
N ASN A 6 6.95 33.34 88.06
CA ASN A 6 6.85 34.57 88.89
C ASN A 6 8.25 35.02 89.33
N ARG A 7 8.62 36.30 89.10
CA ARG A 7 8.48 37.49 89.98
C ARG A 7 9.44 37.45 91.19
N GLU A 8 10.41 38.35 91.19
CA GLU A 8 10.44 39.60 91.99
C GLU A 8 10.85 39.38 93.45
N ALA A 9 11.92 40.05 93.88
CA ALA A 9 12.01 40.80 95.16
C ALA A 9 13.48 41.25 95.38
N GLN A 10 13.77 42.55 95.30
CA GLN A 10 13.83 43.50 96.44
C GLN A 10 15.09 43.32 97.31
N ARG A 11 16.01 44.29 97.36
CA ARG A 11 16.06 45.54 98.17
C ARG A 11 17.27 45.39 99.10
N GLY A 12 18.26 46.28 99.06
CA GLY A 12 18.26 47.56 99.77
C GLY A 12 19.48 47.57 100.69
N VAL A 13 20.24 48.65 100.81
CA VAL A 13 20.32 49.55 101.99
C VAL A 13 21.42 50.58 101.62
N ARG A 14 21.09 51.88 101.43
CA ARG A 14 21.27 53.02 102.37
C ARG A 14 22.74 53.24 102.80
N ARG A 15 23.29 54.44 102.99
CA ARG A 15 22.96 55.87 102.79
C ARG A 15 24.16 56.62 103.41
N SER A 16 24.65 57.69 102.79
CA SER A 16 25.30 58.88 103.41
C SER A 16 25.91 59.66 102.24
N GLY A 17 25.64 60.93 101.94
CA GLY A 17 25.17 62.07 102.73
C GLY A 17 25.99 63.27 102.24
N TRP A 18 25.33 64.25 101.60
CA TRP A 18 25.85 65.54 101.10
C TRP A 18 26.71 66.30 102.15
N ILE A 19 27.52 67.34 101.86
CA ILE A 19 27.29 68.66 101.19
C ILE A 19 28.70 69.26 100.93
N MET A 20 29.09 69.84 99.78
CA MET A 20 29.04 71.29 99.41
C MET A 20 29.80 71.46 98.07
N LYS A 21 29.15 71.80 96.94
CA LYS A 21 28.96 73.15 96.37
C LYS A 21 30.23 73.99 96.24
N GLY A 22 30.76 74.10 95.00
CA GLY A 22 31.66 75.19 94.60
C GLY A 22 32.62 74.90 93.45
N ALA A 23 32.14 74.65 92.22
CA ALA A 23 32.96 74.76 90.98
C ALA A 23 32.09 74.55 89.72
N LEU A 24 31.16 75.45 89.45
CA LEU A 24 30.27 75.37 88.28
C LEU A 24 30.24 76.74 87.60
N PHE A 25 31.36 77.16 86.97
CA PHE A 25 31.37 78.33 86.07
C PHE A 25 32.58 78.43 85.10
N ALA A 26 33.33 77.34 84.83
CA ALA A 26 34.55 77.43 83.99
C ALA A 26 34.69 76.36 82.87
N VAL A 27 33.61 75.67 82.46
CA VAL A 27 33.67 74.63 81.41
C VAL A 27 32.78 74.93 80.18
N GLY A 28 32.04 76.05 80.18
CA GLY A 28 31.09 76.39 79.12
C GLY A 28 31.66 77.10 77.87
N ALA A 29 32.93 77.52 77.86
CA ALA A 29 33.48 78.38 76.80
C ALA A 29 34.50 77.68 75.86
N VAL A 30 34.86 76.43 76.11
CA VAL A 30 35.87 75.70 75.30
C VAL A 30 35.23 74.72 74.30
N THR A 31 33.93 74.44 74.40
CA THR A 31 33.24 73.48 73.52
C THR A 31 32.63 74.09 72.25
N VAL A 32 32.46 75.42 72.17
CA VAL A 32 31.85 76.09 71.02
C VAL A 32 32.87 76.48 69.94
N SER A 33 34.13 76.74 70.33
CA SER A 33 35.20 77.10 69.39
C SER A 33 35.81 75.88 68.67
N GLY A 34 35.70 74.68 69.25
CA GLY A 34 36.18 73.42 68.65
C GLY A 34 35.28 72.85 67.55
N LEU A 35 33.99 73.21 67.54
CA LEU A 35 33.02 72.68 66.56
C LEU A 35 33.01 73.46 65.22
N LEU A 36 33.44 74.73 65.22
CA LEU A 36 33.50 75.57 64.03
C LEU A 36 34.80 75.40 63.21
N PHE A 37 35.86 74.87 63.81
CA PHE A 37 37.12 74.60 63.11
C PHE A 37 37.14 73.23 62.40
N LEU A 38 36.23 72.31 62.77
CA LEU A 38 36.16 70.95 62.20
C LEU A 38 35.34 70.88 60.89
N THR A 39 34.60 71.92 60.53
CA THR A 39 33.74 71.94 59.32
C THR A 39 34.41 72.57 58.09
N SER A 40 35.60 73.17 58.24
CA SER A 40 36.32 73.83 57.13
C SER A 40 37.39 72.95 56.46
N PHE A 41 37.55 71.68 56.86
CA PHE A 41 38.60 70.77 56.36
C PHE A 41 38.07 69.39 55.93
N LEU A 42 36.88 69.35 55.34
CA LEU A 42 36.36 68.16 54.66
C LEU A 42 36.50 68.32 53.12
N PRO A 43 37.12 67.36 52.41
CA PRO A 43 37.23 67.39 50.96
C PRO A 43 35.83 67.31 50.32
N LYS A 44 35.64 68.04 49.22
CA LYS A 44 34.39 68.04 48.42
C LYS A 44 34.15 66.64 47.87
N PHE A 45 33.38 65.85 48.60
CA PHE A 45 32.87 64.55 48.20
C PHE A 45 31.81 64.76 47.11
N SER A 46 32.22 64.57 45.85
CA SER A 46 31.30 64.54 44.71
C SER A 46 30.46 63.27 44.79
N TRP A 47 29.16 63.44 44.97
CA TRP A 47 28.16 62.38 44.99
C TRP A 47 28.00 61.80 43.57
N GLY A 48 28.86 60.85 43.20
CA GLY A 48 28.62 59.95 42.07
C GLY A 48 27.65 58.87 42.54
N GLY A 49 26.44 58.84 41.95
CA GLY A 49 25.44 57.84 42.27
C GLY A 49 25.98 56.43 42.09
N THR A 50 25.95 55.63 43.15
CA THR A 50 26.09 54.17 43.08
C THR A 50 24.84 53.60 42.42
N GLY A 51 24.81 53.62 41.09
CA GLY A 51 24.02 52.65 40.33
C GLY A 51 24.68 51.29 40.54
N GLU A 52 23.90 50.28 40.94
CA GLU A 52 24.38 48.90 40.99
C GLU A 52 25.06 48.55 39.65
N LYS A 53 26.27 48.00 39.70
CA LYS A 53 26.97 47.56 38.47
C LYS A 53 26.08 46.50 37.81
N PRO A 54 25.61 46.72 36.57
CA PRO A 54 24.80 45.73 35.88
C PRO A 54 25.63 44.48 35.60
N LEU A 55 24.97 43.34 35.43
CA LEU A 55 25.66 42.10 35.08
C LEU A 55 26.25 42.26 33.68
N THR A 56 27.58 42.22 33.55
CA THR A 56 28.28 42.42 32.28
C THR A 56 28.90 41.12 31.76
N TYR A 57 29.01 41.01 30.45
CA TYR A 57 29.75 39.97 29.74
C TYR A 57 30.87 40.61 28.92
N GLN A 58 32.05 40.00 28.93
CA GLN A 58 33.18 40.51 28.14
C GLN A 58 33.06 40.00 26.70
N VAL A 59 33.08 40.90 25.71
CA VAL A 59 33.06 40.51 24.29
C VAL A 59 34.29 39.65 24.01
N VAL A 60 34.05 38.40 23.62
CA VAL A 60 35.11 37.45 23.28
C VAL A 60 35.11 37.20 21.78
N ARG A 61 36.33 37.02 21.27
CA ARG A 61 36.57 36.49 19.93
C ARG A 61 36.79 34.99 20.05
N GLY A 62 36.10 34.20 19.24
CA GLY A 62 36.24 32.75 19.29
C GLY A 62 35.45 32.05 18.20
N GLU A 63 35.44 30.72 18.28
CA GLU A 63 34.72 29.88 17.34
C GLU A 63 33.22 29.96 17.59
N PHE A 64 32.49 30.41 16.58
CA PHE A 64 31.04 30.38 16.52
C PHE A 64 30.59 29.15 15.75
N VAL A 65 29.81 28.30 16.42
CA VAL A 65 29.16 27.13 15.82
C VAL A 65 27.66 27.30 15.96
N SER A 66 26.96 27.29 14.84
CA SER A 66 25.51 27.15 14.80
C SER A 66 25.20 25.69 14.50
N GLU A 67 24.43 25.06 15.37
CA GLU A 67 24.04 23.66 15.25
C GLU A 67 22.52 23.50 15.36
N VAL A 68 21.98 22.55 14.61
CA VAL A 68 20.59 22.12 14.69
C VAL A 68 20.56 20.78 15.41
N LEU A 69 19.95 20.77 16.60
CA LEU A 69 19.80 19.60 17.44
C LEU A 69 18.41 19.01 17.24
N GLU A 70 18.33 17.82 16.66
CA GLU A 70 17.06 17.14 16.43
C GLU A 70 17.16 15.64 16.78
N ARG A 71 16.01 14.99 16.90
CA ARG A 71 15.92 13.55 17.15
C ARG A 71 15.53 12.81 15.86
N GLY A 72 16.03 11.59 15.74
CA GLY A 72 15.72 10.73 14.61
C GLY A 72 15.81 9.26 14.97
N ASP A 73 15.34 8.44 14.04
CA ASP A 73 15.38 6.99 14.15
C ASP A 73 16.50 6.44 13.26
N VAL A 74 17.31 5.54 13.82
CA VAL A 74 18.38 4.85 13.09
C VAL A 74 17.75 3.76 12.23
N GLU A 75 17.99 3.80 10.93
CA GLU A 75 17.55 2.79 9.98
C GLU A 75 18.71 2.36 9.07
N SER A 76 18.57 1.20 8.43
CA SER A 76 19.51 0.80 7.38
C SER A 76 19.15 1.50 6.07
N ALA A 77 20.15 1.97 5.34
CA ALA A 77 20.01 2.49 3.99
C ALA A 77 19.61 1.41 2.97
N SER A 78 19.97 0.15 3.24
CA SER A 78 19.53 -1.01 2.46
C SER A 78 18.64 -1.90 3.33
N ASN A 79 17.38 -2.08 2.93
CA ASN A 79 16.44 -2.91 3.66
C ASN A 79 15.66 -3.77 2.65
N VAL A 80 15.96 -5.06 2.62
CA VAL A 80 15.24 -6.01 1.76
C VAL A 80 14.04 -6.56 2.53
N GLU A 81 12.85 -6.37 1.96
CA GLU A 81 11.60 -6.92 2.52
C GLU A 81 11.34 -8.31 1.95
N ILE A 82 11.29 -9.31 2.83
CA ILE A 82 10.96 -10.69 2.50
C ILE A 82 9.45 -10.88 2.69
N ARG A 83 8.76 -11.18 1.59
CA ARG A 83 7.31 -11.32 1.54
C ARG A 83 6.92 -12.78 1.30
N CYS A 84 5.74 -13.15 1.75
CA CYS A 84 5.13 -14.43 1.37
C CYS A 84 4.75 -14.39 -0.11
N GLU A 85 5.29 -15.29 -0.92
CA GLU A 85 4.93 -15.44 -2.34
C GLU A 85 3.99 -16.62 -2.59
N VAL A 86 3.67 -17.39 -1.56
CA VAL A 86 2.80 -18.56 -1.67
C VAL A 86 1.36 -18.11 -1.80
N GLU A 87 0.70 -18.57 -2.85
CA GLU A 87 -0.71 -18.30 -3.10
C GLU A 87 -1.58 -19.09 -2.12
N SER A 88 -2.50 -18.40 -1.46
CA SER A 88 -3.42 -19.00 -0.49
C SER A 88 -4.85 -18.54 -0.74
N GLN A 89 -5.74 -19.50 -0.98
CA GLN A 89 -7.17 -19.23 -1.04
C GLN A 89 -7.73 -19.08 0.39
N GLY A 90 -7.78 -17.84 0.89
CA GLY A 90 -8.46 -17.50 2.14
C GLY A 90 -7.53 -17.07 3.28
N THR A 91 -7.41 -17.90 4.32
CA THR A 91 -6.85 -17.49 5.63
C THR A 91 -5.33 -17.36 5.71
N GLY A 92 -4.60 -17.60 4.61
CA GLY A 92 -3.14 -17.59 4.58
C GLY A 92 -2.50 -18.95 4.87
N VAL A 93 -1.18 -19.01 4.71
CA VAL A 93 -0.33 -20.19 4.96
C VAL A 93 0.33 -20.07 6.33
N MET A 94 0.42 -21.17 7.07
CA MET A 94 1.01 -21.17 8.41
C MET A 94 2.55 -21.19 8.35
N ILE A 95 3.20 -20.42 9.21
CA ILE A 95 4.64 -20.50 9.45
C ILE A 95 4.91 -21.73 10.33
N LEU A 96 5.66 -22.71 9.82
CA LEU A 96 6.11 -23.86 10.59
C LEU A 96 7.36 -23.54 11.41
N ARG A 97 8.31 -22.83 10.78
CA ARG A 97 9.60 -22.50 11.38
C ARG A 97 10.09 -21.16 10.87
N ILE A 98 10.68 -20.36 11.75
CA ILE A 98 11.28 -19.06 11.40
C ILE A 98 12.60 -18.87 12.13
N VAL A 99 13.59 -18.27 11.46
CA VAL A 99 14.87 -17.93 12.08
C VAL A 99 14.66 -16.87 13.17
N PRO A 100 15.27 -17.03 14.36
CA PRO A 100 15.13 -16.07 15.45
C PRO A 100 15.52 -14.65 15.05
N GLU A 101 14.75 -13.67 15.51
CA GLU A 101 15.05 -12.25 15.33
C GLU A 101 16.43 -11.87 15.90
N GLY A 102 17.14 -11.00 15.18
CA GLY A 102 18.50 -10.57 15.51
C GLY A 102 19.61 -11.46 14.94
N THR A 103 19.28 -12.62 14.37
CA THR A 103 20.25 -13.51 13.69
C THR A 103 20.79 -12.83 12.44
N TYR A 104 22.11 -12.88 12.23
CA TYR A 104 22.73 -12.45 10.98
C TYR A 104 22.76 -13.59 9.97
N VAL A 105 22.28 -13.34 8.76
CA VAL A 105 22.17 -14.33 7.67
C VAL A 105 23.00 -13.90 6.46
N GLN A 106 23.43 -14.89 5.68
CA GLN A 106 24.10 -14.74 4.39
C GLN A 106 23.15 -15.09 3.24
N PRO A 107 23.46 -14.69 1.99
CA PRO A 107 22.67 -15.08 0.84
C PRO A 107 22.55 -16.61 0.72
N GLY A 108 21.32 -17.11 0.58
CA GLY A 108 20.99 -18.53 0.51
C GLY A 108 20.68 -19.19 1.85
N ASP A 109 20.89 -18.51 2.97
CA ASP A 109 20.53 -19.05 4.28
C ASP A 109 19.01 -19.19 4.42
N PHE A 110 18.59 -20.23 5.13
CA PHE A 110 17.18 -20.48 5.46
C PHE A 110 16.60 -19.33 6.30
N LEU A 111 15.37 -18.90 6.01
CA LEU A 111 14.65 -17.88 6.79
C LEU A 111 13.33 -18.39 7.36
N VAL A 112 12.45 -18.90 6.50
CA VAL A 112 11.08 -19.27 6.87
C VAL A 112 10.69 -20.56 6.16
N GLU A 113 10.03 -21.45 6.90
CA GLU A 113 9.36 -22.64 6.37
C GLU A 113 7.86 -22.47 6.55
N LEU A 114 7.13 -22.46 5.45
CA LEU A 114 5.68 -22.39 5.40
C LEU A 114 5.09 -23.80 5.23
N ASP A 115 3.87 -23.99 5.74
CA ASP A 115 3.16 -25.26 5.63
C ASP A 115 2.82 -25.59 4.16
N SER A 116 3.47 -26.64 3.65
CA SER A 116 3.30 -27.14 2.28
C SER A 116 2.41 -28.39 2.20
N SER A 117 1.83 -28.86 3.31
CA SER A 117 1.03 -30.10 3.34
C SER A 117 -0.09 -30.11 2.30
N SER A 118 -0.93 -29.08 2.29
CA SER A 118 -2.03 -28.93 1.32
C SER A 118 -1.56 -28.80 -0.14
N LEU A 119 -0.37 -28.24 -0.38
CA LEU A 119 0.22 -28.15 -1.71
C LEU A 119 0.79 -29.49 -2.16
N ARG A 120 1.41 -30.26 -1.27
CA ARG A 120 1.91 -31.62 -1.54
C ARG A 120 0.78 -32.60 -1.83
N ASP A 121 -0.34 -32.48 -1.12
CA ASP A 121 -1.54 -33.27 -1.40
C ASP A 121 -2.08 -32.97 -2.80
N ARG A 122 -2.18 -31.67 -3.15
CA ARG A 122 -2.57 -31.24 -4.50
C ARG A 122 -1.57 -31.71 -5.56
N TRP A 123 -0.27 -31.62 -5.31
CA TRP A 123 0.77 -32.11 -6.21
C TRP A 123 0.60 -33.61 -6.47
N THR A 124 0.36 -34.39 -5.42
CA THR A 124 0.14 -35.85 -5.54
C THR A 124 -1.11 -36.16 -6.37
N GLN A 125 -2.21 -35.42 -6.14
CA GLN A 125 -3.43 -35.56 -6.94
C GLN A 125 -3.19 -35.17 -8.40
N GLN A 126 -2.51 -34.05 -8.66
CA GLN A 126 -2.22 -33.60 -10.01
C GLN A 126 -1.27 -34.53 -10.74
N GLN A 127 -0.33 -35.16 -10.03
CA GLN A 127 0.55 -36.17 -10.60
C GLN A 127 -0.24 -37.41 -11.09
N ILE A 128 -1.31 -37.78 -10.38
CA ILE A 128 -2.23 -38.84 -10.83
C ILE A 128 -3.01 -38.37 -12.08
N THR A 129 -3.46 -37.11 -12.11
CA THR A 129 -4.14 -36.53 -13.28
C THR A 129 -3.23 -36.55 -14.52
N VAL A 130 -1.98 -36.10 -14.39
CA VAL A 130 -0.97 -36.15 -15.47
C VAL A 130 -0.72 -37.60 -15.92
N ALA A 131 -0.64 -38.55 -14.99
CA ALA A 131 -0.47 -39.96 -15.32
C ALA A 131 -1.66 -40.52 -16.13
N ASN A 132 -2.90 -40.14 -15.78
CA ASN A 132 -4.09 -40.51 -16.52
C ASN A 132 -4.11 -39.87 -17.92
N ALA A 133 -3.84 -38.57 -18.03
CA ALA A 133 -3.75 -37.87 -19.32
C ALA A 133 -2.67 -38.49 -20.23
N ARG A 134 -1.54 -38.91 -19.65
CA ARG A 134 -0.50 -39.62 -20.39
C ARG A 134 -0.96 -41.00 -20.87
N ALA A 135 -1.75 -41.72 -20.07
CA ALA A 135 -2.35 -42.98 -20.50
C ALA A 135 -3.35 -42.77 -21.65
N ASP A 136 -4.16 -41.72 -21.60
CA ASP A 136 -5.11 -41.36 -22.66
C ASP A 136 -4.42 -40.99 -23.97
N LEU A 137 -3.30 -40.28 -23.89
CA LEU A 137 -2.42 -40.00 -25.03
C LEU A 137 -1.89 -41.29 -25.67
N ILE A 138 -1.40 -42.23 -24.86
CA ILE A 138 -0.93 -43.54 -25.35
C ILE A 138 -2.08 -44.30 -26.03
N GLN A 139 -3.28 -44.29 -25.45
CA GLN A 139 -4.45 -44.89 -26.07
C GLN A 139 -4.80 -44.23 -27.41
N ALA A 140 -4.78 -42.90 -27.49
CA ALA A 140 -5.03 -42.17 -28.73
C ALA A 140 -3.98 -42.49 -29.81
N GLN A 141 -2.72 -42.64 -29.42
CA GLN A 141 -1.64 -43.07 -30.32
C GLN A 141 -1.91 -44.46 -30.88
N ASN A 142 -2.29 -45.42 -30.03
CA ASN A 142 -2.60 -46.78 -30.46
C ASN A 142 -3.80 -46.81 -31.44
N VAL A 143 -4.80 -45.95 -31.23
CA VAL A 143 -5.95 -45.82 -32.16
C VAL A 143 -5.50 -45.29 -33.51
N LEU A 144 -4.60 -44.29 -33.55
CA LEU A 144 -4.01 -43.79 -34.79
C LEU A 144 -3.21 -44.89 -35.51
N ASP A 145 -2.36 -45.60 -34.77
CA ASP A 145 -1.56 -46.69 -35.32
C ASP A 145 -2.45 -47.80 -35.92
N THR A 146 -3.55 -48.14 -35.23
CA THR A 146 -4.54 -49.10 -35.73
C THR A 146 -5.20 -48.63 -37.03
N ALA A 147 -5.56 -47.34 -37.13
CA ALA A 147 -6.15 -46.76 -38.35
C ALA A 147 -5.15 -46.76 -39.53
N LEU A 148 -3.87 -46.50 -39.25
CA LEU A 148 -2.79 -46.58 -40.25
C LEU A 148 -2.60 -48.01 -40.75
N ILE A 149 -2.57 -49.00 -39.84
CA ILE A 149 -2.47 -50.42 -40.18
C ILE A 149 -3.66 -50.85 -41.04
N ALA A 150 -4.88 -50.45 -40.69
CA ALA A 150 -6.08 -50.78 -41.48
C ALA A 150 -6.01 -50.28 -42.92
N LYS A 151 -5.48 -49.06 -43.13
CA LYS A 151 -5.22 -48.53 -44.49
C LYS A 151 -4.20 -49.36 -45.25
N GLN A 152 -3.13 -49.78 -44.59
CA GLN A 152 -2.11 -50.61 -45.20
C GLN A 152 -2.63 -52.02 -45.53
N GLU A 153 -3.37 -52.64 -44.62
CA GLU A 153 -4.01 -53.95 -44.82
C GLU A 153 -4.98 -53.93 -46.01
N TYR A 154 -5.76 -52.86 -46.16
CA TYR A 154 -6.62 -52.68 -47.33
C TYR A 154 -5.82 -52.63 -48.63
N LEU A 155 -4.77 -51.79 -48.69
CA LEU A 155 -3.98 -51.57 -49.91
C LEU A 155 -3.16 -52.80 -50.32
N GLU A 156 -2.47 -53.41 -49.37
CA GLU A 156 -1.52 -54.49 -49.63
C GLU A 156 -2.16 -55.88 -49.62
N GLY A 157 -3.23 -56.05 -48.83
CA GLY A 157 -3.98 -57.30 -48.69
C GLY A 157 -5.24 -57.31 -49.55
N GLN A 158 -6.31 -56.71 -49.04
CA GLN A 158 -7.68 -56.88 -49.59
C GLN A 158 -7.80 -56.40 -51.04
N TYR A 159 -7.42 -55.15 -51.31
CA TYR A 159 -7.49 -54.56 -52.65
C TYR A 159 -6.62 -55.33 -53.66
N ARG A 160 -5.42 -55.75 -53.25
CA ARG A 160 -4.52 -56.51 -54.11
C ARG A 160 -5.10 -57.89 -54.45
N GLN A 161 -5.68 -58.58 -53.48
CA GLN A 161 -6.35 -59.87 -53.69
C GLN A 161 -7.54 -59.74 -54.64
N GLU A 162 -8.41 -58.74 -54.42
CA GLU A 162 -9.57 -58.47 -55.28
C GLU A 162 -9.15 -58.10 -56.71
N LEU A 163 -8.15 -57.23 -56.85
CA LEU A 163 -7.62 -56.82 -58.16
C LEU A 163 -7.10 -58.03 -58.94
N LEU A 164 -6.30 -58.88 -58.31
CA LEU A 164 -5.76 -60.10 -58.94
C LEU A 164 -6.88 -61.06 -59.35
N ALA A 165 -7.89 -61.25 -58.50
CA ALA A 165 -9.02 -62.12 -58.81
C ALA A 165 -9.80 -61.64 -60.05
N ILE A 166 -10.11 -60.34 -60.12
CA ILE A 166 -10.80 -59.75 -61.28
C ILE A 166 -9.91 -59.78 -62.54
N GLN A 167 -8.61 -59.57 -62.40
CA GLN A 167 -7.66 -59.67 -63.52
C GLN A 167 -7.60 -61.10 -64.09
N ILE A 168 -7.59 -62.12 -63.24
CA ILE A 168 -7.66 -63.52 -63.65
C ILE A 168 -8.99 -63.79 -64.38
N GLU A 169 -10.11 -63.32 -63.83
CA GLU A 169 -11.44 -63.47 -64.47
C GLU A 169 -11.46 -62.81 -65.86
N ASN A 170 -10.96 -61.58 -65.98
CA ASN A 170 -10.88 -60.85 -67.25
C ASN A 170 -9.96 -61.57 -68.26
N PHE A 171 -8.82 -62.09 -67.80
CA PHE A 171 -7.91 -62.85 -68.66
C PHE A 171 -8.58 -64.11 -69.23
N VAL A 172 -9.25 -64.90 -68.37
CA VAL A 172 -9.98 -66.10 -68.81
C VAL A 172 -11.12 -65.74 -69.77
N ALA A 173 -11.87 -64.68 -69.48
CA ALA A 173 -12.94 -64.21 -70.36
C ALA A 173 -12.40 -63.78 -71.74
N GLN A 174 -11.26 -63.08 -71.78
CA GLN A 174 -10.62 -62.67 -73.04
C GLN A 174 -10.15 -63.87 -73.87
N GLU A 175 -9.55 -64.87 -73.22
CA GLU A 175 -9.17 -66.11 -73.90
C GLU A 175 -10.39 -66.91 -74.38
N ASN A 176 -11.50 -66.91 -73.64
CA ASN A 176 -12.76 -67.50 -74.11
C ASN A 176 -13.32 -66.77 -75.34
N GLN A 177 -13.31 -65.43 -75.33
CA GLN A 177 -13.71 -64.63 -76.48
C GLN A 177 -12.84 -64.95 -77.69
N ARG A 178 -11.51 -64.92 -77.55
CA ARG A 178 -10.58 -65.24 -78.64
C ARG A 178 -10.86 -66.61 -79.24
N ARG A 179 -11.06 -67.63 -78.40
CA ARG A 179 -11.43 -68.98 -78.86
C ARG A 179 -12.75 -68.96 -79.64
N ALA A 180 -13.79 -68.31 -79.12
CA ALA A 180 -15.08 -68.23 -79.80
C ALA A 180 -14.99 -67.47 -81.15
N GLU A 181 -14.16 -66.42 -81.24
CA GLU A 181 -13.90 -65.70 -82.50
C GLU A 181 -13.26 -66.60 -83.54
N ASP A 182 -12.24 -67.36 -83.16
CA ASP A 182 -11.53 -68.25 -84.08
C ASP A 182 -12.42 -69.42 -84.55
N TYR A 183 -13.24 -69.97 -83.65
CA TYR A 183 -14.27 -70.95 -84.02
C TYR A 183 -15.30 -70.36 -85.00
N LEU A 184 -15.81 -69.16 -84.74
CA LEU A 184 -16.77 -68.52 -85.64
C LEU A 184 -16.16 -68.29 -87.04
N LYS A 185 -14.92 -67.82 -87.14
CA LYS A 185 -14.21 -67.67 -88.43
C LYS A 185 -14.10 -69.01 -89.17
N TYR A 186 -13.75 -70.07 -88.45
CA TYR A 186 -13.66 -71.41 -89.01
C TYR A 186 -15.03 -71.90 -89.51
N SER A 187 -16.07 -71.79 -88.71
CA SER A 187 -17.45 -72.14 -89.07
C SER A 187 -17.96 -71.33 -90.27
N GLN A 188 -17.69 -70.03 -90.35
CA GLN A 188 -18.01 -69.20 -91.51
C GLN A 188 -17.39 -69.75 -92.80
N SER A 189 -16.13 -70.19 -92.76
CA SER A 189 -15.44 -70.77 -93.91
C SER A 189 -16.04 -72.11 -94.35
N LEU A 190 -16.54 -72.92 -93.41
CA LEU A 190 -17.22 -74.19 -93.70
C LEU A 190 -18.64 -73.98 -94.24
N ALA A 191 -19.36 -72.97 -93.74
CA ALA A 191 -20.68 -72.60 -94.22
C ALA A 191 -20.64 -72.16 -95.69
N GLN A 192 -19.63 -71.37 -96.08
CA GLN A 192 -19.41 -70.96 -97.48
C GLN A 192 -19.17 -72.16 -98.42
N LYS A 193 -18.60 -73.25 -97.90
CA LYS A 193 -18.37 -74.50 -98.63
C LYS A 193 -19.55 -75.48 -98.56
N GLY A 194 -20.63 -75.14 -97.84
CA GLY A 194 -21.84 -75.94 -97.70
C GLY A 194 -21.76 -77.09 -96.69
N TYR A 195 -20.75 -77.12 -95.81
CA TYR A 195 -20.54 -78.23 -94.86
C TYR A 195 -21.27 -78.09 -93.51
N ILE A 196 -21.81 -76.91 -93.20
CA ILE A 196 -22.57 -76.68 -91.95
C ILE A 196 -23.89 -75.95 -92.22
N THR A 197 -24.84 -76.08 -91.30
CA THR A 197 -26.16 -75.44 -91.40
C THR A 197 -26.15 -74.00 -90.88
N GLN A 198 -27.13 -73.19 -91.31
CA GLN A 198 -27.28 -71.81 -90.79
C GLN A 198 -27.52 -71.76 -89.27
N ALA A 199 -28.32 -72.70 -88.74
CA ALA A 199 -28.56 -72.80 -87.30
C ALA A 199 -27.26 -73.02 -86.50
N GLN A 200 -26.31 -73.78 -87.06
CA GLN A 200 -25.02 -74.04 -86.43
C GLN A 200 -24.12 -72.79 -86.46
N LEU A 201 -24.12 -72.04 -87.56
CA LEU A 201 -23.40 -70.77 -87.66
C LEU A 201 -23.95 -69.69 -86.71
N GLU A 202 -25.28 -69.60 -86.58
CA GLU A 202 -25.93 -68.69 -85.63
C GLU A 202 -25.61 -69.05 -84.18
N ALA A 203 -25.55 -70.34 -83.84
CA ALA A 203 -25.15 -70.79 -82.50
C ALA A 203 -23.71 -70.36 -82.15
N ASP A 204 -22.76 -70.51 -83.08
CA ASP A 204 -21.37 -70.06 -82.89
C ASP A 204 -21.29 -68.54 -82.78
N ARG A 205 -22.09 -67.81 -83.56
CA ARG A 205 -22.18 -66.33 -83.47
C ARG A 205 -22.70 -65.90 -82.10
N PHE A 206 -23.74 -66.56 -81.59
CA PHE A 206 -24.27 -66.30 -80.26
C PHE A 206 -23.26 -66.65 -79.16
N ALA A 207 -22.49 -67.73 -79.33
CA ALA A 207 -21.42 -68.09 -78.41
C ALA A 207 -20.32 -67.02 -78.32
N LEU A 208 -19.94 -66.41 -79.46
CA LEU A 208 -19.04 -65.25 -79.47
C LEU A 208 -19.66 -64.05 -78.75
N GLU A 209 -20.90 -63.68 -79.08
CA GLU A 209 -21.59 -62.55 -78.45
C GLU A 209 -21.66 -62.71 -76.93
N ARG A 210 -21.95 -63.92 -76.46
CA ARG A 210 -21.90 -64.27 -75.04
C ARG A 210 -20.51 -64.06 -74.45
N ALA A 211 -19.46 -64.57 -75.07
CA ALA A 211 -18.09 -64.42 -74.58
C ALA A 211 -17.64 -62.94 -74.57
N GLN A 212 -18.08 -62.13 -75.53
CA GLN A 212 -17.87 -60.68 -75.52
C GLN A 212 -18.55 -60.02 -74.33
N LYS A 213 -19.79 -60.41 -74.00
CA LYS A 213 -20.50 -59.93 -72.81
C LYS A 213 -19.84 -60.33 -71.51
N ASP A 214 -19.22 -61.52 -71.46
CA ASP A 214 -18.45 -61.95 -70.30
C ASP A 214 -17.18 -61.08 -70.10
N VAL A 215 -16.48 -60.71 -71.19
CA VAL A 215 -15.35 -59.77 -71.13
C VAL A 215 -15.80 -58.37 -70.71
N GLU A 216 -16.90 -57.86 -71.27
CA GLU A 216 -17.47 -56.57 -70.90
C GLU A 216 -17.84 -56.53 -69.41
N SER A 217 -18.43 -57.61 -68.90
CA SER A 217 -18.74 -57.79 -67.48
C SER A 217 -17.47 -57.74 -66.61
N ALA A 218 -16.44 -58.53 -66.92
CA ALA A 218 -15.20 -58.57 -66.17
C ALA A 218 -14.44 -57.22 -66.19
N ARG A 219 -14.43 -56.53 -67.34
CA ARG A 219 -13.86 -55.17 -67.45
C ARG A 219 -14.63 -54.15 -66.62
N THR A 220 -15.96 -54.23 -66.64
CA THR A 220 -16.81 -53.35 -65.83
C THR A 220 -16.53 -53.55 -64.34
N LYS A 221 -16.36 -54.79 -63.88
CA LYS A 221 -15.97 -55.07 -62.49
C LYS A 221 -14.64 -54.43 -62.12
N LEU A 222 -13.64 -54.50 -63.02
CA LEU A 222 -12.34 -53.88 -62.80
C LEU A 222 -12.44 -52.34 -62.73
N ASP A 223 -13.21 -51.73 -63.64
CA ASP A 223 -13.44 -50.29 -63.64
C ASP A 223 -14.16 -49.82 -62.37
N VAL A 224 -15.15 -50.59 -61.90
CA VAL A 224 -15.86 -50.32 -60.64
C VAL A 224 -14.89 -50.37 -59.45
N LEU A 225 -14.02 -51.38 -59.39
CA LEU A 225 -13.04 -51.53 -58.31
C LEU A 225 -12.06 -50.35 -58.29
N GLU A 226 -11.50 -49.97 -59.44
CA GLU A 226 -10.47 -48.93 -59.54
C GLU A 226 -11.01 -47.50 -59.42
N ARG A 227 -12.13 -47.19 -60.08
CA ARG A 227 -12.66 -45.83 -60.12
C ARG A 227 -13.57 -45.48 -58.95
N PHE A 228 -14.23 -46.47 -58.35
CA PHE A 228 -15.24 -46.21 -57.33
C PHE A 228 -14.88 -46.85 -55.99
N THR A 229 -14.67 -48.18 -55.95
CA THR A 229 -14.48 -48.90 -54.68
C THR A 229 -13.20 -48.45 -53.97
N LYS A 230 -12.06 -48.43 -54.67
CA LYS A 230 -10.78 -48.05 -54.08
C LYS A 230 -10.75 -46.60 -53.58
N PRO A 231 -11.10 -45.57 -54.38
CA PRO A 231 -11.06 -44.19 -53.90
C PRO A 231 -12.04 -43.94 -52.76
N LYS A 232 -13.22 -44.59 -52.78
CA LYS A 232 -14.20 -44.51 -51.69
C LYS A 232 -13.64 -45.05 -50.38
N MET A 233 -13.05 -46.25 -50.42
CA MET A 233 -12.46 -46.88 -49.23
C MET A 233 -11.25 -46.10 -48.72
N LEU A 234 -10.37 -45.65 -49.60
CA LEU A 234 -9.22 -44.82 -49.21
C LEU A 234 -9.67 -43.53 -48.54
N LYS A 235 -10.66 -42.83 -49.10
CA LYS A 235 -11.18 -41.60 -48.51
C LYS A 235 -11.80 -41.84 -47.13
N GLN A 236 -12.45 -42.98 -46.92
CA GLN A 236 -12.99 -43.36 -45.62
C GLN A 236 -11.86 -43.60 -44.60
N LEU A 237 -10.87 -44.42 -44.95
CA LEU A 237 -9.73 -44.72 -44.08
C LEU A 237 -8.87 -43.48 -43.79
N ASP A 238 -8.72 -42.59 -44.77
CA ASP A 238 -8.04 -41.30 -44.59
C ASP A 238 -8.80 -40.39 -43.61
N ALA A 239 -10.15 -40.38 -43.67
CA ALA A 239 -10.96 -39.64 -42.71
C ALA A 239 -10.86 -40.23 -41.30
N ASP A 240 -10.79 -41.56 -41.17
CA ASP A 240 -10.59 -42.24 -39.89
C ASP A 240 -9.21 -41.92 -39.30
N ILE A 241 -8.16 -41.91 -40.12
CA ILE A 241 -6.80 -41.49 -39.73
C ILE A 241 -6.81 -40.03 -39.28
N GLN A 242 -7.41 -39.13 -40.05
CA GLN A 242 -7.49 -37.71 -39.67
C GLN A 242 -8.23 -37.51 -38.34
N THR A 243 -9.30 -38.27 -38.11
CA THR A 243 -10.06 -38.23 -36.86
C THR A 243 -9.20 -38.73 -35.69
N ALA A 244 -8.45 -39.82 -35.88
CA ALA A 244 -7.53 -40.35 -34.89
C ALA A 244 -6.35 -39.40 -34.60
N GLN A 245 -5.79 -38.76 -35.63
CA GLN A 245 -4.75 -37.74 -35.50
C GLN A 245 -5.24 -36.53 -34.70
N ALA A 246 -6.42 -36.00 -35.04
CA ALA A 246 -7.01 -34.89 -34.30
C ALA A 246 -7.25 -35.25 -32.83
N LYS A 247 -7.66 -36.50 -32.55
CA LYS A 247 -7.82 -36.99 -31.17
C LYS A 247 -6.49 -37.06 -30.44
N LEU A 248 -5.43 -37.59 -31.07
CA LEU A 248 -4.09 -37.62 -30.49
C LEU A 248 -3.59 -36.22 -30.15
N GLU A 249 -3.74 -35.28 -31.08
CA GLU A 249 -3.33 -33.88 -30.87
C GLU A 249 -4.11 -33.24 -29.71
N ALA A 250 -5.43 -33.48 -29.61
CA ALA A 250 -6.23 -33.03 -28.49
C ALA A 250 -5.73 -33.58 -27.14
N GLN A 251 -5.34 -34.87 -27.08
CA GLN A 251 -4.77 -35.46 -25.87
C GLN A 251 -3.36 -34.94 -25.56
N GLN A 252 -2.57 -34.59 -26.58
CA GLN A 252 -1.26 -33.94 -26.40
C GLN A 252 -1.42 -32.59 -25.70
N TYR A 253 -2.37 -31.77 -26.16
CA TYR A 253 -2.64 -30.49 -25.52
C TYR A 253 -3.17 -30.66 -24.10
N ALA A 254 -4.09 -31.62 -23.88
CA ALA A 254 -4.58 -31.93 -22.54
C ALA A 254 -3.42 -32.29 -21.60
N LEU A 255 -2.55 -33.22 -21.99
CA LEU A 255 -1.36 -33.58 -21.19
C LEU A 255 -0.47 -32.36 -20.90
N SER A 256 -0.23 -31.51 -21.91
CA SER A 256 0.61 -30.31 -21.71
C SER A 256 0.02 -29.32 -20.71
N LEU A 257 -1.31 -29.20 -20.64
CA LEU A 257 -2.00 -28.34 -19.68
C LEU A 257 -1.86 -28.90 -18.25
N GLU A 258 -2.08 -30.21 -18.08
CA GLU A 258 -1.93 -30.87 -16.78
C GLU A 258 -0.46 -30.80 -16.29
N GLU A 259 0.52 -30.94 -17.19
CA GLU A 259 1.94 -30.80 -16.85
C GLU A 259 2.31 -29.35 -16.46
N GLN A 260 1.67 -28.35 -17.06
CA GLN A 260 1.84 -26.94 -16.66
C GLN A 260 1.30 -26.69 -15.26
N GLU A 261 0.09 -27.16 -14.96
CA GLU A 261 -0.51 -27.02 -13.62
C GLU A 261 0.31 -27.75 -12.55
N LEU A 262 0.83 -28.96 -12.85
CA LEU A 262 1.72 -29.68 -11.94
C LEU A 262 2.97 -28.83 -11.62
N LYS A 263 3.56 -28.20 -12.63
CA LYS A 263 4.72 -27.31 -12.47
C LYS A 263 4.38 -26.08 -11.63
N GLU A 264 3.22 -25.48 -11.84
CA GLU A 264 2.77 -24.35 -11.01
C GLU A 264 2.68 -24.75 -9.53
N ILE A 265 2.16 -25.95 -9.24
CA ILE A 265 2.11 -26.46 -7.87
C ILE A 265 3.52 -26.71 -7.31
N GLU A 266 4.45 -27.25 -8.11
CA GLU A 266 5.85 -27.43 -7.72
C GLU A 266 6.52 -26.10 -7.36
N ASP A 267 6.32 -25.08 -8.19
CA ASP A 267 6.84 -23.74 -7.96
C ASP A 267 6.26 -23.14 -6.66
N GLN A 268 4.97 -23.37 -6.37
CA GLN A 268 4.35 -22.95 -5.10
C GLN A 268 4.94 -23.70 -3.89
N ILE A 269 5.25 -25.00 -4.02
CA ILE A 269 5.93 -25.77 -2.95
C ILE A 269 7.33 -25.22 -2.71
N ALA A 270 8.07 -24.86 -3.78
CA ALA A 270 9.39 -24.25 -3.65
C ALA A 270 9.33 -22.92 -2.89
N LYS A 271 8.33 -22.08 -3.17
CA LYS A 271 8.07 -20.82 -2.45
C LYS A 271 7.73 -21.00 -0.97
N CYS A 272 7.33 -22.19 -0.52
CA CYS A 272 7.12 -22.46 0.90
C CYS A 272 8.42 -22.42 1.72
N THR A 273 9.58 -22.59 1.09
CA THR A 273 10.88 -22.44 1.74
C THR A 273 11.51 -21.12 1.32
N ILE A 274 11.49 -20.15 2.22
CA ILE A 274 12.03 -18.82 1.95
C ILE A 274 13.48 -18.75 2.42
N THR A 275 14.36 -18.30 1.54
CA THR A 275 15.80 -18.11 1.81
C THR A 275 16.18 -16.64 1.68
N ALA A 276 17.32 -16.26 2.27
CA ALA A 276 17.81 -14.88 2.24
C ALA A 276 18.39 -14.52 0.86
N PRO A 277 17.89 -13.46 0.19
CA PRO A 277 18.46 -13.00 -1.09
C PRO A 277 19.78 -12.24 -0.89
N GLU A 278 19.96 -11.57 0.25
CA GLU A 278 21.12 -10.76 0.59
C GLU A 278 21.53 -10.98 2.05
N ALA A 279 22.76 -10.57 2.39
CA ALA A 279 23.22 -10.60 3.78
C ALA A 279 22.55 -9.49 4.60
N GLY A 280 22.14 -9.80 5.83
CA GLY A 280 21.51 -8.82 6.71
C GLY A 280 21.13 -9.41 8.05
N GLN A 281 20.65 -8.57 8.96
CA GLN A 281 20.11 -9.02 10.24
C GLN A 281 18.61 -9.30 10.11
N VAL A 282 18.13 -10.43 10.61
CA VAL A 282 16.70 -10.78 10.60
C VAL A 282 15.94 -9.89 11.57
N VAL A 283 15.01 -9.09 11.04
CA VAL A 283 14.05 -8.29 11.82
C VAL A 283 12.64 -8.69 11.43
N TYR A 284 11.77 -8.97 12.40
CA TYR A 284 10.40 -9.35 12.08
C TYR A 284 9.58 -8.15 11.63
N ALA A 285 8.79 -8.31 10.58
CA ALA A 285 7.94 -7.26 10.05
C ALA A 285 6.62 -7.14 10.83
N ASN A 286 6.72 -6.96 12.15
CA ASN A 286 5.56 -6.73 13.01
C ASN A 286 4.99 -5.34 12.71
N GLN A 287 3.73 -5.28 12.28
CA GLN A 287 3.00 -4.01 12.20
C GLN A 287 2.32 -3.77 13.55
N VAL A 288 2.20 -2.51 13.98
CA VAL A 288 1.34 -2.13 15.11
C VAL A 288 0.32 -1.12 14.59
N GLY A 289 -0.92 -1.55 14.44
CA GLY A 289 -2.07 -0.82 13.96
C GLY A 289 -2.52 0.18 15.01
N VAL A 290 -2.86 1.37 14.53
CA VAL A 290 -3.23 2.56 15.32
C VAL A 290 -4.52 2.37 16.15
N ARG A 291 -5.21 1.23 16.05
CA ARG A 291 -6.56 1.02 16.62
C ARG A 291 -6.74 -0.21 17.52
N GLY A 292 -5.66 -0.87 17.95
CA GLY A 292 -5.73 -1.95 18.95
C GLY A 292 -6.43 -3.24 18.49
N GLN A 293 -6.66 -3.43 17.18
CA GLN A 293 -6.96 -4.75 16.63
C GLN A 293 -5.65 -5.51 16.46
N THR A 294 -5.62 -6.74 16.99
CA THR A 294 -4.44 -7.61 17.09
C THR A 294 -3.66 -7.66 15.80
N ASP A 295 -2.57 -6.91 15.77
CA ASP A 295 -1.64 -6.95 14.67
C ASP A 295 -0.97 -8.30 14.59
N VAL A 296 -0.76 -8.76 13.37
CA VAL A 296 -0.15 -10.05 13.10
C VAL A 296 1.30 -10.00 13.62
N ILE A 297 1.53 -10.54 14.81
CA ILE A 297 2.87 -10.77 15.33
C ILE A 297 3.43 -11.97 14.58
N ILE A 298 4.53 -11.79 13.87
CA ILE A 298 5.15 -12.85 13.09
C ILE A 298 5.82 -13.84 14.07
N GLN A 299 5.27 -15.05 14.17
CA GLN A 299 5.77 -16.14 15.02
C GLN A 299 5.45 -17.50 14.38
N GLU A 300 6.09 -18.57 14.85
CA GLU A 300 5.72 -19.93 14.49
C GLU A 300 4.26 -20.21 14.85
N GLY A 301 3.54 -20.90 13.96
CA GLY A 301 2.10 -21.18 14.07
C GLY A 301 1.17 -20.07 13.57
N VAL A 302 1.69 -18.91 13.19
CA VAL A 302 0.88 -17.79 12.66
C VAL A 302 0.64 -17.95 11.16
N ARG A 303 -0.53 -17.52 10.68
CA ARG A 303 -0.87 -17.53 9.24
C ARG A 303 -0.47 -16.22 8.57
N VAL A 304 0.21 -16.32 7.44
CA VAL A 304 0.60 -15.20 6.58
C VAL A 304 -0.13 -15.25 5.24
N ARG A 305 -0.52 -14.08 4.73
CA ARG A 305 -1.17 -13.96 3.41
C ARG A 305 -0.14 -13.72 2.32
N GLU A 306 -0.53 -13.98 1.08
CA GLU A 306 0.26 -13.62 -0.10
C GLU A 306 0.60 -12.11 -0.05
N ARG A 307 1.84 -11.77 -0.47
CA ARG A 307 2.43 -10.42 -0.44
C ARG A 307 2.61 -9.79 0.94
N GLN A 308 2.28 -10.48 2.03
CA GLN A 308 2.54 -9.98 3.37
C GLN A 308 4.04 -10.05 3.69
N THR A 309 4.62 -8.94 4.16
CA THR A 309 6.02 -8.90 4.62
C THR A 309 6.15 -9.70 5.91
N ILE A 310 7.12 -10.62 5.96
CA ILE A 310 7.40 -11.50 7.10
C ILE A 310 8.68 -11.04 7.80
N ILE A 311 9.76 -10.83 7.03
CA ILE A 311 11.09 -10.48 7.53
C ILE A 311 11.60 -9.25 6.78
N ARG A 312 12.38 -8.43 7.47
CA ARG A 312 13.22 -7.36 6.92
C ARG A 312 14.68 -7.71 7.16
N LEU A 313 15.52 -7.48 6.16
CA LEU A 313 16.97 -7.68 6.22
C LEU A 313 17.69 -6.33 6.06
N PRO A 314 17.78 -5.52 7.12
CA PRO A 314 18.66 -4.36 7.16
C PRO A 314 20.14 -4.76 7.09
N ASP A 315 20.91 -4.04 6.27
CA ASP A 315 22.38 -4.10 6.23
C ASP A 315 23.01 -3.27 7.38
N PRO A 316 23.66 -3.90 8.37
CA PRO A 316 24.27 -3.18 9.50
C PRO A 316 25.47 -2.31 9.10
N LYS A 317 26.05 -2.49 7.89
CA LYS A 317 27.20 -1.69 7.43
C LYS A 317 26.80 -0.34 6.85
N ARG A 318 25.52 -0.16 6.50
CA ARG A 318 25.03 1.02 5.81
C ARG A 318 23.90 1.64 6.62
N MET A 319 24.24 2.24 7.76
CA MET A 319 23.26 2.86 8.65
C MET A 319 23.08 4.35 8.36
N ARG A 320 21.86 4.84 8.57
CA ARG A 320 21.50 6.25 8.46
C ARG A 320 20.52 6.63 9.55
N VAL A 321 20.43 7.91 9.88
CA VAL A 321 19.42 8.45 10.79
C VAL A 321 18.40 9.24 9.99
N LYS A 322 17.14 8.92 10.22
CA LYS A 322 15.98 9.66 9.72
C LYS A 322 15.56 10.66 10.79
N ALA A 323 16.11 11.86 10.72
CA ALA A 323 15.83 12.95 11.67
C ALA A 323 14.61 13.76 11.23
N LYS A 324 13.81 14.19 12.21
CA LYS A 324 12.67 15.09 11.98
C LYS A 324 13.09 16.50 12.38
N VAL A 325 13.18 17.39 11.40
CA VAL A 325 13.62 18.77 11.60
C VAL A 325 12.43 19.71 11.44
N ASN A 326 12.23 20.58 12.43
CA ASN A 326 11.13 21.54 12.42
C ASN A 326 11.24 22.56 11.26
N GLU A 327 10.10 23.00 10.71
CA GLU A 327 10.02 24.05 9.66
C GLU A 327 10.79 25.33 10.01
N SER A 328 10.88 25.71 11.29
CA SER A 328 11.65 26.89 11.70
C SER A 328 13.18 26.75 11.52
N LYS A 329 13.70 25.52 11.46
CA LYS A 329 15.14 25.23 11.39
C LYS A 329 15.57 24.60 10.07
N ILE A 330 14.64 24.10 9.26
CA ILE A 330 14.96 23.40 8.00
C ILE A 330 15.75 24.28 7.03
N GLY A 331 15.50 25.59 7.02
CA GLY A 331 16.24 26.54 6.19
C GLY A 331 17.73 26.68 6.54
N LEU A 332 18.17 26.15 7.68
CA LEU A 332 19.57 26.11 8.11
C LEU A 332 20.27 24.79 7.74
N VAL A 333 19.53 23.80 7.23
CA VAL A 333 20.06 22.48 6.89
C VAL A 333 20.20 22.36 5.37
N SER A 334 21.32 21.80 4.92
CA SER A 334 21.61 21.56 3.50
C SER A 334 22.38 20.25 3.34
N VAL A 335 22.27 19.64 2.16
CA VAL A 335 23.00 18.42 1.81
C VAL A 335 24.51 18.69 1.84
N GLY A 336 25.28 17.76 2.40
CA GLY A 336 26.74 17.84 2.54
C GLY A 336 27.24 18.45 3.86
N LEU A 337 26.34 18.87 4.76
CA LEU A 337 26.75 19.37 6.06
C LEU A 337 27.24 18.24 6.99
N PRO A 338 28.30 18.46 7.77
CA PRO A 338 28.76 17.50 8.76
C PRO A 338 27.77 17.42 9.93
N ALA A 339 27.55 16.21 10.42
CA ALA A 339 26.65 15.93 11.53
C ALA A 339 27.28 14.95 12.52
N TRP A 340 26.99 15.14 13.80
CA TRP A 340 27.33 14.17 14.84
C TRP A 340 26.08 13.45 15.31
N VAL A 341 26.14 12.12 15.31
CA VAL A 341 25.04 11.26 15.73
C VAL A 341 25.39 10.63 17.07
N GLN A 342 24.58 10.89 18.08
CA GLN A 342 24.69 10.28 19.40
C GLN A 342 23.47 9.38 19.63
N VAL A 343 23.70 8.10 19.90
CA VAL A 343 22.61 7.13 20.10
C VAL A 343 22.30 7.00 21.58
N ASP A 344 21.04 7.18 21.97
CA ASP A 344 20.65 7.21 23.39
C ASP A 344 20.97 5.90 24.13
N ALA A 345 20.90 4.78 23.42
CA ALA A 345 21.17 3.45 23.96
C ALA A 345 22.67 3.14 24.14
N LEU A 346 23.57 3.90 23.51
CA LEU A 346 25.02 3.70 23.58
C LEU A 346 25.65 4.83 24.39
N ALA A 347 25.97 4.56 25.65
CA ALA A 347 26.47 5.57 26.58
C ALA A 347 27.75 6.26 26.07
N GLY A 348 27.61 7.50 25.58
CA GLY A 348 28.71 8.40 25.23
C GLY A 348 29.39 8.14 23.88
N GLN A 349 28.87 7.22 23.04
CA GLN A 349 29.40 7.03 21.69
C GLN A 349 28.83 8.08 20.73
N VAL A 350 29.72 8.77 20.02
CA VAL A 350 29.38 9.74 18.99
C VAL A 350 29.90 9.20 17.67
N PHE A 351 29.04 9.19 16.66
CA PHE A 351 29.39 8.81 15.29
C PHE A 351 29.46 10.06 14.42
N ASP A 352 30.48 10.12 13.57
CA ASP A 352 30.54 11.11 12.51
C ASP A 352 29.57 10.73 11.39
N GLY A 353 29.00 11.75 10.75
CA GLY A 353 28.06 11.56 9.67
C GLY A 353 27.90 12.81 8.80
N GLU A 354 27.12 12.65 7.74
CA GLU A 354 26.90 13.68 6.72
C GLU A 354 25.43 13.70 6.32
N VAL A 355 24.87 14.90 6.14
CA VAL A 355 23.52 15.07 5.59
C VAL A 355 23.52 14.67 4.12
N VAL A 356 22.83 13.59 3.77
CA VAL A 356 22.76 13.07 2.40
C VAL A 356 21.50 13.49 1.67
N ASP A 357 20.41 13.74 2.39
CA ASP A 357 19.13 14.13 1.80
C ASP A 357 18.33 15.00 2.77
N VAL A 358 17.58 15.94 2.20
CA VAL A 358 16.68 16.85 2.90
C VAL A 358 15.38 16.87 2.10
N ALA A 359 14.31 16.36 2.70
CA ALA A 359 13.04 16.25 2.03
C ALA A 359 12.49 17.62 1.62
N GLU A 360 12.04 17.74 0.37
CA GLU A 360 11.42 18.97 -0.16
C GLU A 360 10.02 19.22 0.43
N TYR A 361 9.37 18.15 0.89
CA TYR A 361 8.01 18.19 1.42
C TYR A 361 7.99 17.79 2.89
N PRO A 362 7.14 18.44 3.71
CA PRO A 362 6.99 18.08 5.11
C PRO A 362 6.33 16.70 5.23
N LEU A 363 6.67 15.99 6.30
CA LEU A 363 6.02 14.74 6.66
C LEU A 363 4.52 14.99 6.92
N PRO A 364 3.61 14.13 6.41
CA PRO A 364 2.19 14.26 6.69
C PRO A 364 1.95 14.09 8.19
N THR A 365 1.60 15.17 8.87
CA THR A 365 1.27 15.14 10.30
C THR A 365 -0.08 14.43 10.50
N SER A 366 -0.16 13.51 11.46
CA SER A 366 -1.41 12.82 11.83
C SER A 366 -2.56 13.81 12.03
N PHE A 367 -3.77 13.42 11.62
CA PHE A 367 -5.04 14.19 11.61
C PHE A 367 -5.38 15.01 12.88
N PHE A 368 -4.72 14.73 14.02
CA PHE A 368 -4.98 15.35 15.31
C PHE A 368 -4.00 16.47 15.72
N ASN A 369 -2.86 16.67 15.02
CA ASN A 369 -1.88 17.71 15.34
C ASN A 369 -1.47 18.49 14.08
N SER A 370 -2.20 19.54 13.74
CA SER A 370 -2.09 20.24 12.44
C SER A 370 -1.15 21.45 12.39
N ASN A 371 -0.49 21.85 13.50
CA ASN A 371 0.18 23.16 13.56
C ASN A 371 1.73 23.12 13.55
N VAL A 372 2.35 21.94 13.51
CA VAL A 372 3.82 21.81 13.42
C VAL A 372 4.17 20.94 12.22
N LYS A 373 4.93 21.51 11.28
CA LYS A 373 5.47 20.78 10.13
C LYS A 373 6.90 20.36 10.41
N ASP A 374 7.14 19.07 10.25
CA ASP A 374 8.49 18.49 10.34
C ASP A 374 8.91 18.04 8.95
N TYR A 375 10.17 18.30 8.60
CA TYR A 375 10.81 17.84 7.39
C TYR A 375 11.74 16.68 7.73
N GLU A 376 11.80 15.71 6.81
CA GLU A 376 12.69 14.58 6.96
C GLU A 376 14.10 14.94 6.49
N VAL A 377 15.09 14.68 7.33
CA VAL A 377 16.51 14.83 6.99
C VAL A 377 17.21 13.50 7.20
N ILE A 378 17.88 13.02 6.16
CA ILE A 378 18.62 11.76 6.19
C ILE A 378 20.09 12.06 6.42
N VAL A 379 20.64 11.52 7.50
CA VAL A 379 22.06 11.63 7.84
C VAL A 379 22.72 10.25 7.73
N ARG A 380 23.72 10.12 6.86
CA ARG A 380 24.53 8.89 6.76
C ARG A 380 25.45 8.81 7.97
N ILE A 381 25.55 7.62 8.57
CA ILE A 381 26.50 7.34 9.65
C ILE A 381 27.75 6.72 9.02
N ASP A 382 28.90 7.34 9.28
CA ASP A 382 30.18 6.82 8.80
C ASP A 382 30.76 5.82 9.82
N ASN A 383 31.22 4.66 9.34
CA ASN A 383 31.76 3.56 10.16
C ASN A 383 30.84 3.10 11.32
N PRO A 384 29.62 2.62 11.03
CA PRO A 384 28.74 2.09 12.07
C PRO A 384 29.39 0.87 12.75
N THR A 385 29.29 0.80 14.08
CA THR A 385 29.70 -0.38 14.86
C THR A 385 28.60 -1.45 14.84
N GLU A 386 28.97 -2.71 15.06
CA GLU A 386 28.00 -3.85 15.13
C GLU A 386 26.95 -3.71 16.24
N GLN A 387 27.18 -2.81 17.20
CA GLN A 387 26.22 -2.50 18.28
C GLN A 387 25.09 -1.57 17.82
N LEU A 388 25.27 -0.89 16.68
CA LEU A 388 24.27 0.01 16.11
C LEU A 388 23.19 -0.80 15.40
N ARG A 389 22.00 -0.87 16.00
CA ARG A 389 20.84 -1.60 15.46
C ARG A 389 19.83 -0.64 14.86
N ALA A 390 19.13 -1.10 13.83
CA ALA A 390 17.97 -0.39 13.29
C ALA A 390 16.87 -0.29 14.36
N GLY A 391 16.12 0.81 14.37
CA GLY A 391 15.06 1.10 15.33
C GLY A 391 15.52 1.79 16.62
N LEU A 392 16.81 2.09 16.77
CA LEU A 392 17.30 2.92 17.89
C LEU A 392 16.99 4.39 17.64
N THR A 393 16.70 5.14 18.71
CA THR A 393 16.61 6.59 18.64
C THR A 393 17.99 7.21 18.78
N ALA A 394 18.28 8.19 17.94
CA ALA A 394 19.51 8.96 17.97
C ALA A 394 19.23 10.46 17.98
N GLN A 395 20.10 11.18 18.66
CA GLN A 395 20.17 12.62 18.62
C GLN A 395 21.19 13.03 17.55
N VAL A 396 20.77 13.89 16.65
CA VAL A 396 21.60 14.37 15.54
C VAL A 396 21.91 15.84 15.75
N ARG A 397 23.20 16.18 15.72
CA ARG A 397 23.73 17.54 15.77
C ARG A 397 24.27 17.90 14.40
N ILE A 398 23.50 18.67 13.63
CA ILE A 398 23.90 19.12 12.30
C ILE A 398 24.58 20.47 12.43
N VAL A 399 25.82 20.61 11.95
CA VAL A 399 26.55 21.87 11.99
C VAL A 399 26.14 22.70 10.79
N SER A 400 25.29 23.72 10.98
CA SER A 400 24.79 24.58 9.90
C SER A 400 25.78 25.65 9.48
N HIS A 401 26.50 26.22 10.45
CA HIS A 401 27.46 27.28 10.19
C HIS A 401 28.60 27.24 11.20
N ARG A 402 29.84 27.40 10.72
CA ARG A 402 31.04 27.38 11.55
C ARG A 402 31.99 28.51 11.13
N GLU A 403 32.24 29.44 12.03
CA GLU A 403 33.22 30.51 11.85
C GLU A 403 34.22 30.50 13.02
N PRO A 404 35.51 30.20 12.78
CA PRO A 404 36.47 29.96 13.86
C PRO A 404 36.95 31.21 14.60
N ASP A 405 36.82 32.41 14.02
CA ASP A 405 37.39 33.64 14.58
C ASP A 405 36.47 34.87 14.43
N VAL A 406 35.41 34.93 15.23
CA VAL A 406 34.44 36.04 15.21
C VAL A 406 34.17 36.63 16.58
N LEU A 407 33.84 37.93 16.61
CA LEU A 407 33.35 38.59 17.81
C LEU A 407 31.93 38.13 18.09
N GLN A 408 31.69 37.64 19.30
CA GLN A 408 30.38 37.15 19.70
C GLN A 408 29.97 37.69 21.08
N VAL A 409 28.67 37.94 21.21
CA VAL A 409 28.05 38.35 22.48
C VAL A 409 26.83 37.48 22.77
N PRO A 410 26.47 37.26 24.04
CA PRO A 410 25.26 36.54 24.38
C PRO A 410 24.03 37.22 23.77
N VAL A 411 23.04 36.44 23.31
CA VAL A 411 21.81 37.00 22.70
C VAL A 411 21.10 38.00 23.63
N GLN A 412 21.19 37.78 24.95
CA GLN A 412 20.62 38.66 25.99
C GLN A 412 21.28 40.05 26.07
N ALA A 413 22.46 40.25 25.48
CA ALA A 413 23.18 41.52 25.45
C ALA A 413 22.74 42.43 24.29
N VAL A 414 21.84 41.96 23.42
CA VAL A 414 21.37 42.65 22.23
C VAL A 414 19.89 42.98 22.35
N PHE A 415 19.50 44.18 21.96
CA PHE A 415 18.09 44.55 21.85
C PHE A 415 17.84 45.35 20.56
N GLU A 416 16.61 45.27 20.05
CA GLU A 416 16.17 46.01 18.89
C GLU A 416 15.48 47.31 19.33
N HIS A 417 15.84 48.43 18.69
CA HIS A 417 15.17 49.71 18.86
C HIS A 417 15.09 50.45 17.52
N MET A 418 13.88 50.87 17.10
CA MET A 418 13.67 51.60 15.84
C MET A 418 14.25 50.88 14.60
N ARG A 419 14.10 49.54 14.52
CA ARG A 419 14.63 48.65 13.46
C ARG A 419 16.16 48.61 13.35
N LYS A 420 16.88 49.00 14.40
CA LYS A 420 18.34 48.86 14.52
C LYS A 420 18.67 48.07 15.78
N PHE A 421 19.79 47.37 15.76
CA PHE A 421 20.26 46.58 16.91
C PHE A 421 21.28 47.36 17.73
N TYR A 422 21.16 47.27 19.04
CA TYR A 422 22.04 47.94 19.98
C TYR A 422 22.54 46.98 21.06
N CYS A 423 23.77 47.21 21.49
CA CYS A 423 24.33 46.66 22.71
C CYS A 423 24.61 47.80 23.69
N ILE A 424 24.42 47.57 24.99
CA ILE A 424 24.82 48.56 26.00
C ILE A 424 26.23 48.21 26.46
N VAL A 425 27.18 49.10 26.24
CA VAL A 425 28.55 48.97 26.72
C VAL A 425 28.66 49.67 28.08
N TRP A 426 29.29 48.98 29.04
CA TRP A 426 29.61 49.50 30.35
C TRP A 426 31.06 50.00 30.36
N GLN A 427 31.24 51.32 30.33
CA GLN A 427 32.56 51.98 30.38
C GLN A 427 32.52 53.17 31.33
N ASP A 428 33.53 53.29 32.18
CA ASP A 428 33.73 54.40 33.12
C ASP A 428 32.52 54.68 34.05
N GLY A 429 31.81 53.62 34.46
CA GLY A 429 30.62 53.73 35.33
C GLY A 429 29.36 54.23 34.61
N THR A 430 29.38 54.30 33.28
CA THR A 430 28.25 54.77 32.45
C THR A 430 27.82 53.70 31.45
N MET A 431 26.50 53.56 31.26
CA MET A 431 25.91 52.73 30.22
C MET A 431 25.77 53.55 28.93
N LYS A 432 26.40 53.09 27.85
CA LYS A 432 26.29 53.73 26.53
C LYS A 432 25.69 52.75 25.51
N PRO A 433 24.60 53.12 24.82
CA PRO A 433 24.07 52.30 23.74
C PRO A 433 24.99 52.45 22.52
N VAL A 434 25.42 51.32 21.97
CA VAL A 434 26.26 51.24 20.79
C VAL A 434 25.48 50.49 19.71
N GLU A 435 25.32 51.12 18.55
CA GLU A 435 24.70 50.48 17.38
C GLU A 435 25.61 49.35 16.88
N VAL A 436 25.03 48.16 16.67
CA VAL A 436 25.76 46.98 16.24
C VAL A 436 25.17 46.40 14.96
N GLU A 437 26.05 45.98 14.05
CA GLU A 437 25.66 45.17 12.88
C GLU A 437 25.80 43.70 13.27
N LEU A 438 24.68 43.00 13.36
CA LEU A 438 24.65 41.58 13.73
C LEU A 438 24.86 40.68 12.50
N GLY A 439 25.49 39.54 12.74
CA GLY A 439 25.54 38.40 11.82
C GLY A 439 24.60 37.27 12.28
N PRO A 440 24.85 36.02 11.82
CA PRO A 440 24.14 34.84 12.29
C PRO A 440 24.15 34.72 13.83
N SER A 441 23.06 34.18 14.38
CA SER A 441 22.90 33.91 15.81
C SER A 441 22.56 32.44 16.05
N ASN A 442 23.03 31.90 17.16
CA ASN A 442 22.59 30.62 17.69
C ASN A 442 21.80 30.84 18.99
N GLU A 443 21.44 29.78 19.71
CA GLU A 443 20.63 29.89 20.95
C GLU A 443 21.32 30.68 22.08
N LYS A 444 22.65 30.82 22.05
CA LYS A 444 23.44 31.39 23.15
C LYS A 444 24.12 32.70 22.78
N PHE A 445 24.63 32.81 21.57
CA PHE A 445 25.49 33.89 21.08
C PHE A 445 25.03 34.42 19.72
N VAL A 446 25.34 35.68 19.46
CA VAL A 446 25.18 36.32 18.15
C VAL A 446 26.51 36.90 17.69
N ILE A 447 26.82 36.72 16.41
CA ILE A 447 28.01 37.31 15.79
C ILE A 447 27.81 38.82 15.67
N VAL A 448 28.83 39.59 16.04
CA VAL A 448 28.86 41.05 15.86
C VAL A 448 29.88 41.38 14.78
N ARG A 449 29.41 41.90 13.65
CA ARG A 449 30.25 42.28 12.51
C ARG A 449 30.88 43.64 12.69
N LYS A 450 30.12 44.60 13.25
CA LYS A 450 30.58 45.96 13.54
C LYS A 450 29.91 46.51 14.80
N GLY A 451 30.60 47.45 15.45
CA GLY A 451 30.09 48.23 16.59
C GLY A 451 30.77 47.90 17.91
N LEU A 452 31.31 46.70 18.10
CA LEU A 452 32.00 46.30 19.32
C LEU A 452 33.46 45.90 19.07
N GLU A 453 34.29 46.09 20.08
CA GLU A 453 35.68 45.62 20.10
C GLU A 453 35.85 44.47 21.08
N GLU A 454 36.89 43.66 20.86
CA GLU A 454 37.26 42.59 21.79
C GLU A 454 37.53 43.16 23.19
N LYS A 455 37.13 42.41 24.22
CA LYS A 455 37.31 42.75 25.64
C LYS A 455 36.45 43.88 26.20
N GLN A 456 35.57 44.49 25.40
CA GLN A 456 34.59 45.45 25.91
C GLN A 456 33.56 44.76 26.83
N GLU A 457 33.13 45.43 27.91
CA GLU A 457 32.08 44.91 28.80
C GLU A 457 30.70 45.31 28.24
N VAL A 458 29.90 44.34 27.81
CA VAL A 458 28.51 44.55 27.40
C VAL A 458 27.56 44.14 28.53
N VAL A 459 26.48 44.88 28.72
CA VAL A 459 25.47 44.60 29.74
C VAL A 459 24.58 43.43 29.29
N LEU A 460 24.45 42.41 30.13
CA LEU A 460 23.48 41.34 29.97
C LEU A 460 22.07 41.85 30.29
N ASN A 461 21.06 41.34 29.59
CA ASN A 461 19.70 41.85 29.66
C ASN A 461 19.60 43.35 29.28
N ALA A 462 20.28 43.72 28.18
CA ALA A 462 20.34 45.10 27.71
C ALA A 462 18.95 45.73 27.48
N ALA A 463 17.96 44.93 27.09
CA ALA A 463 16.57 45.36 26.92
C ALA A 463 15.95 45.94 28.20
N ALA A 464 16.28 45.41 29.39
CA ALA A 464 15.75 45.93 30.66
C ALA A 464 16.31 47.31 31.02
N HIS A 465 17.50 47.65 30.50
CA HIS A 465 18.17 48.92 30.74
C HIS A 465 17.92 49.96 29.63
N ARG A 466 17.03 49.66 28.67
CA ARG A 466 16.71 50.53 27.51
C ARG A 466 16.25 51.95 27.89
N GLU A 467 15.47 52.07 28.97
CA GLU A 467 14.96 53.36 29.46
C GLU A 467 16.06 54.20 30.11
N GLN A 468 17.05 53.57 30.73
CA GLN A 468 18.16 54.22 31.42
C GLN A 468 19.18 54.82 30.43
N VAL A 469 19.22 54.30 29.20
CA VAL A 469 20.06 54.80 28.11
C VAL A 469 19.33 55.72 27.13
N GLY A 470 18.11 56.17 27.47
CA GLY A 470 17.35 57.14 26.68
C GLY A 470 16.72 56.58 25.41
N MET A 471 16.52 55.25 25.33
CA MET A 471 15.92 54.54 24.19
C MET A 471 14.57 53.92 24.58
N ALA A 472 13.62 54.76 24.99
CA ALA A 472 12.26 54.33 25.32
C ALA A 472 11.40 54.21 24.04
N GLU A 473 10.61 53.15 23.92
CA GLU A 473 9.60 53.03 22.86
C GLU A 473 8.35 53.86 23.19
N GLU A 474 7.83 54.57 22.19
CA GLU A 474 6.54 55.26 22.29
C GLU A 474 5.41 54.22 22.33
N LYS A 475 4.71 54.10 23.47
CA LYS A 475 3.58 53.18 23.62
C LYS A 475 2.44 53.60 22.69
N LEU A 476 2.10 52.79 21.68
CA LEU A 476 0.79 52.85 21.04
C LEU A 476 -0.28 52.49 22.09
N THR A 477 -0.97 53.49 22.62
CA THR A 477 -2.14 53.30 23.50
C THR A 477 -3.34 52.82 22.71
N VAL A 478 -3.68 51.53 22.84
CA VAL A 478 -5.02 51.02 22.53
C VAL A 478 -5.90 51.28 23.77
N GLN A 479 -6.94 52.11 23.61
CA GLN A 479 -7.92 52.37 24.67
C GLN A 479 -8.82 51.15 24.87
N ALA A 480 -8.70 50.51 26.03
CA ALA A 480 -9.67 49.54 26.54
C ALA A 480 -10.53 50.22 27.61
N SER A 481 -11.81 50.46 27.30
CA SER A 481 -12.84 50.79 28.29
C SER A 481 -13.53 49.50 28.76
N SER A 482 -13.28 49.12 30.01
CA SER A 482 -14.16 48.28 30.84
C SER A 482 -15.51 49.00 31.02
N SER A 483 -16.69 48.42 31.24
CA SER A 483 -17.12 47.18 31.89
C SER A 483 -18.64 47.10 31.74
N GLY A 484 -19.22 45.91 31.54
CA GLY A 484 -20.66 45.67 31.67
C GLY A 484 -20.98 44.18 31.55
N GLU A 485 -21.51 43.59 32.62
CA GLU A 485 -21.82 42.16 32.79
C GLU A 485 -22.79 41.60 31.72
N PRO A 486 -22.78 40.28 31.44
CA PRO A 486 -23.70 39.68 30.50
C PRO A 486 -25.03 39.32 31.16
N VAL A 487 -26.12 39.89 30.64
CA VAL A 487 -27.49 39.39 30.86
C VAL A 487 -27.88 38.57 29.63
N LEU A 488 -28.23 37.30 29.88
CA LEU A 488 -28.85 36.40 28.91
C LEU A 488 -30.28 36.86 28.60
N SER A 489 -30.64 37.00 27.32
CA SER A 489 -31.91 36.50 26.75
C SER A 489 -32.05 36.87 25.27
N GLY A 490 -32.28 35.84 24.44
CA GLY A 490 -33.37 35.84 23.47
C GLY A 490 -33.18 36.50 22.10
N GLY A 491 -33.07 35.66 21.08
CA GLY A 491 -34.08 35.68 20.01
C GLY A 491 -33.72 36.33 18.67
N ASN A 492 -33.80 35.48 17.65
CA ASN A 492 -34.17 35.73 16.25
C ASN A 492 -33.15 36.25 15.22
N LYS A 493 -32.87 35.33 14.29
CA LYS A 493 -32.70 35.51 12.84
C LYS A 493 -33.57 36.64 12.25
N PRO A 494 -33.10 37.28 11.16
CA PRO A 494 -33.61 36.87 9.85
C PRO A 494 -32.56 36.74 8.74
N ASP A 495 -32.96 35.95 7.75
CA ASP A 495 -32.32 35.65 6.48
C ASP A 495 -32.19 36.86 5.54
N GLY A 496 -31.34 36.70 4.52
CA GLY A 496 -31.76 37.04 3.14
C GLY A 496 -30.95 38.11 2.39
N GLY A 497 -29.92 37.64 1.67
CA GLY A 497 -29.69 37.86 0.22
C GLY A 497 -29.64 39.26 -0.40
N GLY A 498 -28.60 39.51 -1.21
CA GLY A 498 -28.73 40.46 -2.33
C GLY A 498 -27.45 41.11 -2.88
N ALA A 499 -26.89 40.47 -3.91
CA ALA A 499 -26.46 41.04 -5.20
C ALA A 499 -25.19 41.93 -5.40
N ALA A 500 -24.53 41.58 -6.51
CA ALA A 500 -23.97 42.43 -7.57
C ALA A 500 -22.46 42.76 -7.58
N GLY A 501 -21.78 42.26 -8.62
CA GLY A 501 -20.58 42.83 -9.21
C GLY A 501 -20.80 43.07 -10.73
N PRO A 502 -20.16 44.08 -11.37
CA PRO A 502 -20.63 44.64 -12.64
C PRO A 502 -19.82 44.26 -13.91
N ALA A 503 -20.49 44.41 -15.07
CA ALA A 503 -20.11 44.90 -16.42
C ALA A 503 -18.74 44.53 -17.05
N GLY A 504 -18.56 44.27 -18.36
CA GLY A 504 -19.40 44.28 -19.58
C GLY A 504 -18.52 43.81 -20.78
N GLU A 505 -19.04 42.97 -21.70
CA GLU A 505 -19.35 43.24 -23.14
C GLU A 505 -18.17 43.30 -24.16
N PRO A 506 -18.36 43.06 -25.50
CA PRO A 506 -19.31 42.16 -26.22
C PRO A 506 -18.77 41.50 -27.54
N GLN A 507 -19.69 40.78 -28.25
CA GLN A 507 -19.76 40.38 -29.70
C GLN A 507 -19.13 39.02 -30.12
N ALA A 508 -19.71 38.19 -31.01
CA ALA A 508 -20.97 38.14 -31.77
C ALA A 508 -21.19 36.70 -32.33
N ALA A 509 -22.40 36.13 -32.17
CA ALA A 509 -23.43 35.83 -33.19
C ALA A 509 -23.31 34.57 -34.10
N ARG A 510 -24.51 33.98 -34.31
CA ARG A 510 -25.01 32.93 -35.24
C ARG A 510 -25.09 31.52 -34.63
N GLY A 511 -26.23 30.83 -34.57
CA GLY A 511 -27.58 31.05 -35.10
C GLY A 511 -28.11 29.75 -35.71
N SER A 512 -29.44 29.51 -35.59
CA SER A 512 -30.28 28.40 -36.11
C SER A 512 -30.28 27.09 -35.29
N GLY A 513 -31.37 26.37 -35.03
CA GLY A 513 -32.76 26.46 -35.50
C GLY A 513 -33.37 25.05 -35.60
N ARG A 514 -34.42 24.78 -34.80
CA ARG A 514 -35.39 23.64 -34.74
C ARG A 514 -35.99 23.19 -36.12
N PRO A 515 -36.96 22.25 -36.22
CA PRO A 515 -37.15 20.86 -35.69
C PRO A 515 -37.85 19.87 -36.71
N ALA A 516 -38.21 18.65 -36.24
CA ALA A 516 -39.43 17.84 -36.55
C ALA A 516 -39.61 16.98 -37.85
N GLY A 517 -40.31 15.82 -37.67
CA GLY A 517 -41.03 14.94 -38.64
C GLY A 517 -41.03 13.47 -38.16
N THR A 518 -42.09 12.75 -37.73
CA THR A 518 -43.38 12.23 -38.30
C THR A 518 -43.28 11.27 -39.49
N GLU A 519 -43.84 10.04 -39.35
CA GLU A 519 -44.67 9.23 -40.30
C GLU A 519 -44.69 7.71 -39.90
N THR A 520 -45.82 7.10 -39.45
CA THR A 520 -46.93 6.33 -40.13
C THR A 520 -46.85 4.78 -40.02
N ALA A 521 -48.00 4.13 -39.76
CA ALA A 521 -48.29 2.66 -39.65
C ALA A 521 -48.86 2.08 -40.99
N PRO A 522 -49.56 0.89 -41.16
CA PRO A 522 -49.97 -0.25 -40.28
C PRO A 522 -50.06 -1.70 -40.93
N ALA A 523 -50.73 -2.66 -40.23
CA ALA A 523 -51.41 -3.94 -40.63
C ALA A 523 -50.57 -5.23 -40.89
N GLY A 524 -50.92 -6.50 -40.58
CA GLY A 524 -52.13 -7.26 -40.16
C GLY A 524 -51.81 -8.79 -40.07
N PRO A 525 -52.77 -9.75 -39.89
CA PRO A 525 -52.73 -10.80 -38.83
C PRO A 525 -52.71 -12.29 -39.27
N GLY A 526 -52.56 -13.24 -38.31
CA GLY A 526 -53.37 -14.47 -38.28
C GLY A 526 -52.72 -15.87 -38.10
N MET A 527 -53.38 -16.70 -37.27
CA MET A 527 -53.45 -18.18 -37.21
C MET A 527 -52.35 -19.03 -36.52
N GLY A 528 -52.73 -19.67 -35.41
CA GLY A 528 -52.31 -21.04 -35.02
C GLY A 528 -53.47 -22.05 -35.23
N PRO A 529 -53.48 -23.21 -34.53
CA PRO A 529 -52.73 -24.46 -34.75
C PRO A 529 -53.66 -25.63 -35.17
N PRO A 530 -53.24 -26.92 -35.13
CA PRO A 530 -53.80 -27.77 -34.06
C PRO A 530 -52.91 -28.90 -33.50
N ARG A 531 -53.45 -29.49 -32.43
CA ARG A 531 -53.01 -30.55 -31.50
C ARG A 531 -53.24 -31.99 -32.01
N GLY A 532 -52.58 -32.95 -31.37
CA GLY A 532 -53.05 -34.33 -31.11
C GLY A 532 -52.16 -34.97 -30.03
N SER A 533 -52.60 -35.23 -28.79
CA SER A 533 -53.51 -36.27 -28.24
C SER A 533 -52.83 -37.62 -27.99
N GLY A 534 -52.69 -38.01 -26.72
CA GLY A 534 -52.32 -39.35 -26.24
C GLY A 534 -52.17 -39.39 -24.71
N GLU A 535 -52.96 -40.24 -24.05
CA GLU A 535 -53.30 -40.29 -22.62
C GLU A 535 -52.59 -41.50 -21.90
N PRO A 536 -52.87 -41.90 -20.65
CA PRO A 536 -51.94 -41.80 -19.50
C PRO A 536 -51.46 -43.16 -18.89
N GLY A 537 -50.45 -43.12 -18.01
CA GLY A 537 -50.06 -44.29 -17.20
C GLY A 537 -48.94 -44.09 -16.16
N ALA A 538 -49.35 -43.91 -14.90
CA ALA A 538 -48.81 -44.37 -13.60
C ALA A 538 -47.29 -44.40 -13.25
N GLY A 539 -46.95 -43.80 -12.10
CA GLY A 539 -46.00 -44.34 -11.09
C GLY A 539 -44.66 -43.58 -10.88
N GLY A 540 -44.50 -42.86 -9.76
CA GLY A 540 -43.28 -42.12 -9.36
C GLY A 540 -42.12 -43.01 -8.82
N PRO A 541 -41.06 -42.47 -8.16
CA PRO A 541 -40.88 -41.11 -7.59
C PRO A 541 -39.62 -40.33 -8.12
N PRO A 542 -39.46 -39.03 -7.81
CA PRO A 542 -38.41 -38.18 -8.38
C PRO A 542 -37.15 -38.10 -7.49
N GLY A 543 -35.98 -38.02 -8.12
CA GLY A 543 -34.70 -37.81 -7.44
C GLY A 543 -33.62 -37.26 -8.38
N ALA A 544 -33.64 -35.95 -8.60
CA ALA A 544 -32.54 -35.08 -9.08
C ALA A 544 -33.14 -33.66 -9.14
N GLY A 545 -32.56 -32.61 -8.57
CA GLY A 545 -31.19 -32.17 -8.80
C GLY A 545 -31.20 -31.08 -9.87
N MET A 546 -31.71 -29.89 -9.55
CA MET A 546 -31.58 -28.69 -10.39
C MET A 546 -30.95 -27.58 -9.54
N GLY A 547 -29.66 -27.33 -9.77
CA GLY A 547 -29.01 -26.07 -9.41
C GLY A 547 -29.32 -24.99 -10.45
N PRO A 548 -29.37 -23.70 -10.06
CA PRO A 548 -29.81 -22.64 -10.95
C PRO A 548 -28.69 -22.16 -11.91
N PRO A 549 -29.07 -21.58 -13.08
CA PRO A 549 -28.14 -21.03 -14.05
C PRO A 549 -27.62 -19.64 -13.64
N GLY A 550 -26.37 -19.37 -14.00
CA GLY A 550 -25.65 -18.13 -13.72
C GLY A 550 -26.24 -16.90 -14.39
N ALA A 551 -26.36 -15.81 -13.63
CA ALA A 551 -26.66 -14.47 -14.10
C ALA A 551 -25.37 -13.64 -14.16
N GLY A 552 -25.15 -12.99 -15.31
CA GLY A 552 -24.02 -12.10 -15.54
C GLY A 552 -24.05 -10.86 -14.65
N MET A 553 -22.88 -10.49 -14.14
CA MET A 553 -22.65 -9.28 -13.36
C MET A 553 -22.65 -8.04 -14.26
N GLY A 554 -23.72 -7.24 -14.15
CA GLY A 554 -23.71 -5.81 -14.44
C GLY A 554 -23.30 -5.00 -13.20
N ALA A 555 -22.72 -3.82 -13.42
CA ALA A 555 -22.12 -2.92 -12.43
C ALA A 555 -23.02 -2.59 -11.19
N PRO A 556 -22.44 -2.30 -10.02
CA PRO A 556 -23.21 -2.09 -8.79
C PRO A 556 -23.92 -0.73 -8.78
N GLY A 557 -25.24 -0.78 -8.86
CA GLY A 557 -26.13 0.31 -8.44
C GLY A 557 -26.25 0.35 -6.92
N GLY A 558 -26.31 1.55 -6.34
CA GLY A 558 -26.46 1.76 -4.91
C GLY A 558 -27.68 1.03 -4.33
N LEU A 559 -27.50 0.43 -3.15
CA LEU A 559 -28.57 -0.24 -2.42
C LEU A 559 -29.61 0.79 -1.96
N ASP A 560 -30.86 0.56 -2.34
CA ASP A 560 -32.00 1.38 -1.93
C ASP A 560 -32.20 1.25 -0.40
N PRO A 561 -32.15 2.34 0.39
CA PRO A 561 -32.18 2.27 1.86
C PRO A 561 -33.41 1.54 2.41
N ALA A 562 -34.55 1.65 1.74
CA ALA A 562 -35.80 0.98 2.12
C ALA A 562 -35.67 -0.55 2.11
N MET A 563 -34.90 -1.12 1.18
CA MET A 563 -34.67 -2.57 1.08
C MET A 563 -33.78 -3.11 2.20
N ILE A 564 -32.95 -2.26 2.80
CA ILE A 564 -32.11 -2.61 3.96
C ILE A 564 -32.97 -2.63 5.22
N VAL A 565 -33.81 -1.60 5.42
CA VAL A 565 -34.74 -1.51 6.55
C VAL A 565 -35.71 -2.69 6.53
N ASP A 566 -36.30 -3.01 5.38
CA ASP A 566 -37.22 -4.15 5.24
C ASP A 566 -36.55 -5.48 5.60
N ARG A 567 -35.29 -5.69 5.18
CA ARG A 567 -34.55 -6.92 5.48
C ARG A 567 -34.17 -7.03 6.96
N ILE A 568 -33.91 -5.90 7.62
CA ILE A 568 -33.61 -5.89 9.06
C ILE A 568 -34.90 -6.13 9.85
N PHE A 569 -35.99 -5.47 9.47
CA PHE A 569 -37.30 -5.61 10.09
C PHE A 569 -37.78 -7.07 10.05
N ASP A 570 -37.81 -7.67 8.85
CA ASP A 570 -38.27 -9.06 8.66
C ASP A 570 -37.38 -10.11 9.35
N ARG A 571 -36.16 -9.74 9.76
CA ARG A 571 -35.25 -10.60 10.54
C ARG A 571 -35.46 -10.46 12.05
N THR A 572 -36.00 -9.33 12.49
CA THR A 572 -36.13 -8.98 13.90
C THR A 572 -37.54 -9.27 14.42
N ASP A 573 -38.57 -9.06 13.58
CA ASP A 573 -39.97 -9.50 13.81
C ASP A 573 -40.04 -11.04 13.70
N ALA A 574 -39.78 -11.72 14.81
CA ALA A 574 -39.62 -13.16 14.85
C ALA A 574 -40.98 -13.88 14.80
N ASP A 575 -42.02 -13.25 15.34
CA ASP A 575 -43.39 -13.79 15.36
C ASP A 575 -44.22 -13.39 14.13
N LYS A 576 -43.71 -12.49 13.27
CA LYS A 576 -44.30 -12.01 12.02
C LYS A 576 -45.61 -11.25 12.22
N ASN A 577 -45.76 -10.58 13.36
CA ASN A 577 -46.96 -9.83 13.67
C ASN A 577 -46.96 -8.42 13.03
N GLY A 578 -45.87 -8.01 12.39
CA GLY A 578 -45.70 -6.70 11.73
C GLY A 578 -45.23 -5.58 12.67
N LYS A 579 -44.83 -5.91 13.90
CA LYS A 579 -44.30 -5.01 14.92
C LYS A 579 -43.13 -5.69 15.65
N ILE A 580 -42.16 -4.91 16.10
CA ILE A 580 -41.04 -5.42 16.89
C ILE A 580 -41.25 -5.01 18.36
N ASP A 581 -41.57 -5.98 19.20
CA ASP A 581 -41.84 -5.76 20.62
C ASP A 581 -40.56 -5.83 21.47
N ALA A 582 -40.59 -5.30 22.69
CA ALA A 582 -39.46 -5.32 23.64
C ALA A 582 -38.94 -6.74 23.98
N ALA A 583 -39.72 -7.78 23.72
CA ALA A 583 -39.33 -9.18 23.93
C ALA A 583 -38.41 -9.71 22.81
N GLU A 584 -38.44 -9.09 21.63
CA GLU A 584 -37.68 -9.51 20.44
C GLU A 584 -36.35 -8.76 20.30
N ILE A 585 -36.15 -7.71 21.11
CA ILE A 585 -34.95 -6.88 21.08
C ILE A 585 -33.98 -7.26 22.24
N PRO A 586 -32.67 -7.44 21.95
CA PRO A 586 -31.64 -7.62 22.96
C PRO A 586 -31.62 -6.48 24.02
N GLU A 587 -31.35 -6.83 25.28
CA GLU A 587 -31.39 -5.89 26.44
C GLU A 587 -30.57 -4.60 26.23
N ASP A 588 -29.45 -4.67 25.51
CA ASP A 588 -28.56 -3.54 25.21
C ASP A 588 -29.16 -2.52 24.23
N ARG A 589 -30.27 -2.86 23.55
CA ARG A 589 -30.93 -2.00 22.56
C ARG A 589 -32.34 -1.56 22.92
N LYS A 590 -32.83 -1.92 24.11
CA LYS A 590 -34.16 -1.50 24.59
C LYS A 590 -34.30 0.02 24.80
N GLU A 591 -33.23 0.70 25.19
CA GLU A 591 -33.24 2.17 25.32
C GLU A 591 -33.35 2.89 23.96
N GLN A 592 -32.79 2.30 22.90
CA GLN A 592 -32.94 2.83 21.53
C GLN A 592 -34.34 2.56 20.97
N MET A 593 -35.00 1.49 21.43
CA MET A 593 -36.38 1.19 21.04
C MET A 593 -37.34 2.30 21.49
N LEU A 594 -37.23 2.74 22.75
CA LEU A 594 -38.06 3.82 23.32
C LEU A 594 -37.87 5.18 22.64
N GLN A 595 -36.77 5.37 21.89
CA GLN A 595 -36.53 6.59 21.11
C GLN A 595 -37.16 6.55 19.72
N ASN A 596 -37.42 5.34 19.20
CA ASN A 596 -37.90 5.11 17.84
C ASN A 596 -39.38 4.67 17.79
N ASP A 597 -39.97 4.32 18.94
CA ASP A 597 -41.42 4.15 19.14
C ASP A 597 -42.07 5.54 19.18
N ALA A 598 -42.66 5.96 18.07
CA ALA A 598 -43.15 7.31 17.87
C ALA A 598 -44.61 7.46 18.35
N ASP A 599 -45.39 6.38 18.34
CA ASP A 599 -46.77 6.37 18.80
C ASP A 599 -46.95 5.94 20.27
N GLY A 600 -45.88 5.42 20.89
CA GLY A 600 -45.77 5.11 22.30
C GLY A 600 -46.50 3.83 22.70
N ASP A 601 -46.72 2.92 21.75
CA ASP A 601 -47.44 1.66 21.98
C ASP A 601 -46.56 0.52 22.53
N GLY A 602 -45.25 0.75 22.65
CA GLY A 602 -44.28 -0.18 23.21
C GLY A 602 -43.67 -1.15 22.19
N ALA A 603 -43.96 -0.95 20.90
CA ALA A 603 -43.42 -1.72 19.78
C ALA A 603 -42.95 -0.79 18.65
N ILE A 604 -42.15 -1.29 17.72
CA ILE A 604 -41.74 -0.52 16.52
C ILE A 604 -42.38 -1.12 15.29
N SER A 605 -43.16 -0.32 14.58
CA SER A 605 -43.74 -0.67 13.29
C SER A 605 -42.77 -0.45 12.13
N LYS A 606 -43.04 -1.08 10.98
CA LYS A 606 -42.20 -0.97 9.78
C LYS A 606 -42.20 0.45 9.20
N GLU A 607 -43.29 1.18 9.42
CA GLU A 607 -43.45 2.59 9.06
C GLU A 607 -42.61 3.52 9.94
N GLU A 608 -42.38 3.19 11.21
CA GLU A 608 -41.54 3.97 12.12
C GLU A 608 -40.04 3.72 11.93
N MET A 609 -39.67 2.57 11.37
CA MET A 609 -38.28 2.22 11.08
C MET A 609 -37.76 2.83 9.75
N ARG A 610 -38.67 3.34 8.91
CA ARG A 610 -38.37 3.97 7.61
C ARG A 610 -38.30 5.49 7.75
#